data_AF-A0A016TR15-F1
#
_entry.id   AF-A0A016TR15-F1
#
_cell.length_a   1.000
_cell.length_b   1.000
_cell.length_c   1.000
_cell.angle_alpha   90.00
_cell.angle_beta   90.00
_cell.angle_gamma   90.00
#
_symmetry.space_group_name_H-M   'P 1'
#
loop_
_entity.id
_entity.type
_entity.pdbx_description
1 polymer ?
#
loop_
_entity_poly.entity_id
_entity_poly.type
_entity_poly.pdbx_seq_one_letter_code
_entity_poly.pdbx_strand_id
1 'polypeptide(L)'
;MIGCAIAWHLLTVILLAIVAGNFNSVLKIVATAPILLTTCFYIFKNNNVKSKNKNKFFAGLNVGGHRGSPHEAPENSIEGFMKAKQAKCELVEFDIHLSSDGIPVLIHDETTTRTSEENVAISEAPLTHIKKISLKEVSGVRAGIPTLEEAVEWCLQNNMRMIFDVKSAEPKVISHLF
;
A
#
# COMPACT_ATOMS: atom_id res chain seq x y z
N MET A 1 -10.79 -7.71 10.14
CA MET A 1 -10.84 -9.13 9.69
C MET A 1 -11.26 -10.13 10.77
N ILE A 2 -10.95 -9.93 12.05
CA ILE A 2 -11.27 -10.89 13.14
C ILE A 2 -12.79 -11.08 13.37
N GLY A 3 -13.58 -10.00 13.34
CA GLY A 3 -15.03 -10.07 13.57
C GLY A 3 -15.80 -10.90 12.54
N CYS A 4 -15.36 -10.89 11.28
CA CYS A 4 -16.00 -11.64 10.20
C CYS A 4 -15.76 -13.16 10.34
N ALA A 5 -14.58 -13.56 10.82
CA ALA A 5 -14.26 -14.96 11.09
C ALA A 5 -15.08 -15.51 12.27
N ILE A 6 -15.27 -14.74 13.34
CA ILE A 6 -16.05 -15.17 14.51
C ILE A 6 -17.53 -15.38 14.13
N ALA A 7 -18.12 -14.45 13.38
CA ALA A 7 -19.49 -14.59 12.87
C ALA A 7 -19.64 -15.85 12.00
N TRP A 8 -18.65 -16.13 11.16
CA TRP A 8 -18.60 -17.31 10.31
C TRP A 8 -18.54 -18.63 11.10
N HIS A 9 -17.73 -18.68 12.16
CA HIS A 9 -17.64 -19.84 13.03
C HIS A 9 -18.94 -20.08 13.81
N LEU A 10 -19.58 -19.03 14.34
CA LEU A 10 -20.87 -19.14 15.03
C LEU A 10 -21.96 -19.68 14.10
N LEU A 11 -22.04 -19.17 12.86
CA LEU A 11 -22.99 -19.67 11.86
C LEU A 11 -22.75 -21.16 11.55
N THR A 12 -21.49 -21.57 11.43
CA THR A 12 -21.13 -22.97 11.16
C THR A 12 -21.56 -23.90 12.29
N VAL A 13 -21.39 -23.50 13.55
CA VAL A 13 -21.83 -24.27 14.74
C VAL A 13 -23.35 -24.41 14.77
N ILE A 14 -24.09 -23.33 14.46
CA ILE A 14 -25.55 -23.34 14.39
C ILE A 14 -26.05 -24.31 13.32
N LEU A 15 -25.44 -24.27 12.11
CA LEU A 15 -25.81 -25.17 11.03
C LEU A 15 -25.53 -26.64 11.37
N LEU A 16 -24.40 -26.93 12.04
CA LEU A 16 -24.09 -28.28 12.52
C LEU A 16 -25.10 -28.76 13.57
N ALA A 17 -25.52 -27.88 14.49
CA ALA A 17 -26.55 -28.19 15.48
C ALA A 17 -27.92 -28.51 14.84
N ILE A 18 -28.29 -27.80 13.77
CA ILE A 18 -29.51 -28.08 12.99
C ILE A 18 -29.44 -29.45 12.31
N VAL A 19 -28.29 -29.79 11.73
CA VAL A 19 -28.09 -31.10 11.07
C VAL A 19 -28.15 -32.25 12.08
N ALA A 20 -27.52 -32.10 13.25
CA ALA A 20 -27.47 -33.11 14.30
C ALA A 20 -28.77 -33.21 15.13
N GLY A 21 -29.56 -32.13 15.17
CA GLY A 21 -30.79 -32.05 15.95
C GLY A 21 -31.98 -32.81 15.35
N ASN A 22 -33.12 -32.72 16.03
CA ASN A 22 -34.35 -33.43 15.67
C ASN A 22 -35.26 -32.60 14.73
N PHE A 23 -34.67 -32.00 13.69
CA PHE A 23 -35.38 -31.20 12.69
C PHE A 23 -35.83 -32.04 11.48
N ASN A 24 -36.77 -31.51 10.69
CA ASN A 24 -37.25 -32.19 9.48
C ASN A 24 -36.15 -32.32 8.42
N SER A 25 -36.32 -33.28 7.51
CA SER A 25 -35.30 -33.61 6.49
C SER A 25 -34.99 -32.45 5.56
N VAL A 26 -35.97 -31.60 5.26
CA VAL A 26 -35.80 -30.42 4.39
C VAL A 26 -34.83 -29.43 5.04
N LEU A 27 -35.02 -29.10 6.32
CA LEU A 27 -34.17 -28.16 7.04
C LEU A 27 -32.74 -28.70 7.21
N LYS A 28 -32.59 -30.01 7.40
CA LYS A 28 -31.27 -30.67 7.43
C LYS A 28 -30.56 -30.55 6.09
N ILE A 29 -31.26 -30.78 4.96
CA ILE A 29 -30.69 -30.65 3.61
C ILE A 29 -30.28 -29.21 3.30
N VAL A 30 -31.10 -28.23 3.70
CA VAL A 30 -30.75 -26.80 3.51
C VAL A 30 -29.53 -26.42 4.35
N ALA A 31 -29.42 -26.95 5.58
CA ALA A 31 -28.29 -26.65 6.46
C ALA A 31 -26.96 -27.32 6.03
N THR A 32 -26.99 -28.42 5.25
CA THR A 32 -25.76 -29.07 4.78
C THR A 32 -25.10 -28.35 3.60
N ALA A 33 -25.86 -27.65 2.76
CA ALA A 33 -25.30 -26.99 1.57
C ALA A 33 -24.24 -25.91 1.90
N PRO A 34 -24.44 -24.97 2.85
CA PRO A 34 -23.41 -24.01 3.24
C PRO A 34 -22.21 -24.66 3.92
N ILE A 35 -22.42 -25.74 4.68
CA ILE A 35 -21.34 -26.51 5.31
C ILE A 35 -20.46 -27.13 4.24
N LEU A 36 -21.05 -27.82 3.26
CA LEU A 36 -20.33 -28.41 2.13
C LEU A 36 -19.58 -27.36 1.32
N LEU A 37 -20.21 -26.22 1.04
CA LEU A 37 -19.55 -25.12 0.31
C LEU A 37 -18.34 -24.58 1.09
N THR A 38 -18.46 -24.41 2.40
CA THR A 38 -17.38 -23.95 3.29
C THR A 38 -16.25 -24.98 3.34
N THR A 39 -16.57 -26.26 3.51
CA THR A 39 -15.60 -27.35 3.52
C THR A 39 -14.89 -27.47 2.18
N CYS A 40 -15.62 -27.42 1.07
CA CYS A 40 -15.05 -27.36 -0.27
C CYS A 40 -14.15 -26.13 -0.44
N PHE A 41 -14.55 -24.95 0.04
CA PHE A 41 -13.68 -23.79 0.03
C PHE A 41 -12.41 -24.04 0.82
N TYR A 42 -12.42 -24.59 2.03
CA TYR A 42 -11.18 -24.85 2.77
C TYR A 42 -10.30 -25.96 2.16
N ILE A 43 -10.90 -26.96 1.50
CA ILE A 43 -10.18 -28.04 0.82
C ILE A 43 -9.56 -27.56 -0.51
N PHE A 44 -10.33 -26.80 -1.29
CA PHE A 44 -9.96 -26.35 -2.64
C PHE A 44 -9.42 -24.92 -2.69
N LYS A 45 -9.46 -24.16 -1.59
CA LYS A 45 -8.79 -22.86 -1.49
C LYS A 45 -7.34 -23.10 -1.81
N ASN A 46 -6.90 -22.47 -2.90
CA ASN A 46 -5.55 -22.58 -3.38
C ASN A 46 -4.60 -22.23 -2.23
N ASN A 47 -3.86 -23.21 -1.73
CA ASN A 47 -2.77 -22.96 -0.80
C ASN A 47 -1.80 -22.00 -1.50
N ASN A 48 -1.12 -21.14 -0.73
CA ASN A 48 -0.03 -20.31 -1.26
C ASN A 48 0.84 -21.17 -2.18
N VAL A 49 1.11 -20.69 -3.40
CA VAL A 49 1.86 -21.42 -4.42
C VAL A 49 3.20 -21.87 -3.83
N LYS A 50 3.29 -23.14 -3.40
CA LYS A 50 4.51 -23.79 -2.90
C LYS A 50 5.36 -24.28 -4.07
N SER A 51 5.50 -23.44 -5.09
CA SER A 51 6.24 -23.78 -6.29
C SER A 51 7.72 -23.91 -5.95
N LYS A 52 8.32 -25.08 -6.24
CA LYS A 52 9.78 -25.28 -6.24
C LYS A 52 10.51 -24.24 -7.11
N ASN A 53 9.80 -23.58 -8.03
CA ASN A 53 10.34 -22.59 -8.96
C ASN A 53 10.17 -21.14 -8.46
N LYS A 54 9.67 -20.89 -7.24
CA LYS A 54 9.52 -19.51 -6.72
C LYS A 54 10.85 -18.75 -6.77
N ASN A 55 11.92 -19.34 -6.24
CA ASN A 55 13.24 -18.72 -6.26
C ASN A 55 13.75 -18.48 -7.69
N LYS A 56 13.40 -19.36 -8.63
CA LYS A 56 13.75 -19.21 -10.05
C LYS A 56 12.94 -18.09 -10.74
N PHE A 57 11.68 -17.92 -10.36
CA PHE A 57 10.81 -16.85 -10.88
C PHE A 57 11.26 -15.47 -10.41
N PHE A 58 11.64 -15.35 -9.14
CA PHE A 58 12.13 -14.09 -8.56
C PHE A 58 13.64 -13.87 -8.75
N ALA A 59 14.37 -14.84 -9.32
CA ALA A 59 15.79 -14.70 -9.57
C ALA A 59 16.04 -13.53 -10.55
N GLY A 60 16.84 -12.55 -10.13
CA GLY A 60 17.16 -11.37 -10.93
C GLY A 60 16.07 -10.30 -10.97
N LEU A 61 14.96 -10.47 -10.24
CA LEU A 61 13.99 -9.39 -10.05
C LEU A 61 14.49 -8.43 -8.96
N ASN A 62 14.42 -7.15 -9.26
CA ASN A 62 14.72 -6.10 -8.29
C ASN A 62 13.47 -5.85 -7.44
N VAL A 63 13.63 -5.74 -6.12
CA VAL A 63 12.54 -5.41 -5.21
C VAL A 63 12.52 -3.91 -4.96
N GLY A 64 11.33 -3.32 -5.09
CA GLY A 64 11.09 -1.90 -4.95
C GLY A 64 10.17 -1.55 -3.80
N GLY A 65 10.52 -0.48 -3.10
CA GLY A 65 9.62 0.14 -2.14
C GLY A 65 8.62 1.05 -2.85
N HIS A 66 7.37 0.62 -2.97
CA HIS A 66 6.27 1.45 -3.52
C HIS A 66 5.99 2.62 -2.58
N ARG A 67 6.17 3.85 -3.07
CA ARG A 67 6.18 5.09 -2.30
C ARG A 67 7.14 5.07 -1.11
N GLY A 68 8.26 4.37 -1.26
CA GLY A 68 9.15 4.00 -0.16
C GLY A 68 8.65 2.79 0.62
N SER A 69 8.37 2.94 1.91
CA SER A 69 7.90 1.85 2.78
C SER A 69 6.73 2.31 3.65
N PRO A 70 5.52 2.45 3.08
CA PRO A 70 4.36 3.12 3.69
C PRO A 70 3.82 2.45 4.96
N HIS A 71 4.26 1.23 5.27
CA HIS A 71 3.93 0.55 6.53
C HIS A 71 4.90 0.90 7.67
N GLU A 72 6.08 1.43 7.35
CA GLU A 72 7.19 1.67 8.29
C GLU A 72 7.51 3.17 8.46
N ALA A 73 7.08 4.00 7.52
CA ALA A 73 7.23 5.45 7.52
C ALA A 73 6.18 6.06 6.57
N PRO A 74 5.93 7.39 6.66
CA PRO A 74 4.98 8.05 5.76
C PRO A 74 5.33 7.81 4.28
N GLU A 75 4.33 7.58 3.45
CA GLU A 75 4.53 7.37 2.00
C GLU A 75 5.17 8.60 1.34
N ASN A 76 5.91 8.41 0.25
CA ASN A 76 6.54 9.49 -0.53
C ASN A 76 7.47 10.39 0.31
N SER A 77 8.17 9.82 1.30
CA SER A 77 9.11 10.52 2.17
C SER A 77 10.53 9.94 2.09
N ILE A 78 11.53 10.74 2.47
CA ILE A 78 12.93 10.30 2.59
C ILE A 78 13.06 9.19 3.63
N GLU A 79 12.32 9.30 4.74
CA GLU A 79 12.26 8.29 5.78
C GLU A 79 11.69 6.98 5.24
N GLY A 80 10.68 7.05 4.37
CA GLY A 80 10.16 5.91 3.60
C GLY A 80 11.23 5.24 2.75
N PHE A 81 12.10 6.03 2.10
CA PHE A 81 13.20 5.50 1.30
C PHE A 81 14.28 4.85 2.18
N MET A 82 14.59 5.44 3.34
CA MET A 82 15.50 4.86 4.32
C MET A 82 15.01 3.49 4.79
N LYS A 83 13.71 3.36 5.10
CA LYS A 83 13.09 2.09 5.48
C LYS A 83 13.12 1.06 4.35
N ALA A 84 12.82 1.47 3.11
CA ALA A 84 12.91 0.58 1.95
C ALA A 84 14.34 0.05 1.74
N LYS A 85 15.35 0.92 1.85
CA LYS A 85 16.76 0.54 1.78
C LYS A 85 17.18 -0.40 2.92
N GLN A 86 16.73 -0.15 4.16
CA GLN A 86 16.96 -1.04 5.29
C GLN A 86 16.35 -2.43 5.06
N ALA A 87 15.21 -2.50 4.37
CA ALA A 87 14.58 -3.74 3.92
C ALA A 87 15.28 -4.38 2.69
N LYS A 88 16.44 -3.87 2.28
CA LYS A 88 17.24 -4.33 1.13
C LYS A 88 16.53 -4.18 -0.22
N CYS A 89 15.60 -3.23 -0.34
CA CYS A 89 15.11 -2.83 -1.65
C CYS A 89 16.25 -2.15 -2.43
N GLU A 90 16.27 -2.36 -3.73
CA GLU A 90 17.30 -1.79 -4.62
C GLU A 90 16.77 -0.61 -5.44
N LEU A 91 15.47 -0.37 -5.34
CA LEU A 91 14.77 0.74 -5.94
C LEU A 91 13.68 1.27 -5.01
N VAL A 92 13.34 2.54 -5.19
CA VAL A 92 12.14 3.15 -4.62
C VAL A 92 11.27 3.65 -5.77
N GLU A 93 9.97 3.49 -5.60
CA GLU A 93 8.98 4.16 -6.43
C GLU A 93 8.38 5.33 -5.65
N PHE A 94 8.03 6.42 -6.33
CA PHE A 94 7.38 7.59 -5.73
C PHE A 94 6.57 8.40 -6.75
N ASP A 95 5.63 9.18 -6.25
CA ASP A 95 4.70 9.97 -7.05
C ASP A 95 5.09 11.46 -7.06
N ILE A 96 4.91 12.14 -8.19
CA ILE A 96 5.29 13.54 -8.39
C ILE A 96 4.07 14.40 -8.73
N HIS A 97 3.93 15.54 -8.03
CA HIS A 97 3.08 16.68 -8.38
C HIS A 97 3.89 17.97 -8.44
N LEU A 98 3.33 19.03 -9.05
CA LEU A 98 3.92 20.38 -9.02
C LEU A 98 3.25 21.24 -7.97
N SER A 99 4.06 22.01 -7.24
CA SER A 99 3.58 23.17 -6.48
C SER A 99 3.10 24.30 -7.40
N SER A 100 2.43 25.32 -6.84
CA SER A 100 1.94 26.46 -7.64
C SER A 100 3.04 27.33 -8.24
N ASP A 101 4.23 27.30 -7.66
CA ASP A 101 5.46 27.91 -8.20
C ASP A 101 6.25 26.96 -9.13
N GLY A 102 5.66 25.81 -9.50
CA GLY A 102 6.18 24.88 -10.52
C GLY A 102 7.28 23.95 -10.03
N ILE A 103 7.49 23.83 -8.71
CA ILE A 103 8.53 22.96 -8.14
C ILE A 103 7.96 21.55 -7.95
N PRO A 104 8.64 20.49 -8.45
CA PRO A 104 8.20 19.12 -8.25
C PRO A 104 8.35 18.66 -6.80
N VAL A 105 7.27 18.11 -6.24
CA VAL A 105 7.19 17.57 -4.88
C VAL A 105 6.63 16.15 -4.86
N LEU A 106 7.01 15.38 -3.84
CA LEU A 106 6.65 13.98 -3.72
C LEU A 106 5.37 13.79 -2.91
N ILE A 107 4.28 13.46 -3.59
CA ILE A 107 2.98 13.16 -2.99
C ILE A 107 2.11 12.46 -4.03
N HIS A 108 1.21 11.57 -3.59
CA HIS A 108 0.34 10.83 -4.50
C HIS A 108 -0.93 11.59 -4.89
N ASP A 109 -1.65 12.09 -3.89
CA ASP A 109 -2.95 12.71 -4.06
C ASP A 109 -2.78 14.18 -4.47
N GLU A 110 -3.80 14.75 -5.13
CA GLU A 110 -3.84 16.19 -5.47
C GLU A 110 -3.90 17.08 -4.22
N THR A 111 -4.36 16.53 -3.09
CA THR A 111 -4.45 17.23 -1.80
C THR A 111 -3.75 16.46 -0.68
N THR A 112 -3.38 17.18 0.38
CA THR A 112 -2.73 16.58 1.56
C THR A 112 -3.69 15.90 2.53
N THR A 113 -5.01 15.92 2.30
CA THR A 113 -6.04 15.52 3.28
C THR A 113 -5.86 14.10 3.82
N ARG A 114 -5.44 13.17 2.96
CA ARG A 114 -5.26 11.77 3.36
C ARG A 114 -4.00 11.60 4.21
N THR A 115 -2.90 12.22 3.81
CA THR A 115 -1.55 11.99 4.35
C THR A 115 -1.10 13.04 5.37
N SER A 116 -1.88 14.09 5.61
CA SER A 116 -1.63 15.14 6.60
C SER A 116 -2.92 15.50 7.36
N GLU A 117 -2.77 16.28 8.43
CA GLU A 117 -3.89 16.93 9.13
C GLU A 117 -4.37 18.20 8.40
N GLU A 118 -3.55 18.73 7.48
CA GLU A 118 -3.89 19.89 6.67
C GLU A 118 -4.58 19.47 5.37
N ASN A 119 -5.48 20.32 4.86
CA ASN A 119 -6.15 20.13 3.57
C ASN A 119 -5.66 21.19 2.58
N VAL A 120 -4.54 20.90 1.92
CA VAL A 120 -3.88 21.79 0.96
C VAL A 120 -3.91 21.13 -0.41
N ALA A 121 -4.37 21.87 -1.43
CA ALA A 121 -4.24 21.48 -2.83
C ALA A 121 -2.82 21.78 -3.32
N ILE A 122 -2.10 20.76 -3.80
CA ILE A 122 -0.67 20.85 -4.10
C ILE A 122 -0.39 21.85 -5.22
N SER A 123 -1.19 21.83 -6.28
CA SER A 123 -1.07 22.74 -7.43
C SER A 123 -1.39 24.21 -7.11
N GLU A 124 -1.98 24.49 -5.94
CA GLU A 124 -2.38 25.85 -5.52
C GLU A 124 -1.46 26.43 -4.45
N ALA A 125 -0.58 25.63 -3.84
CA ALA A 125 0.31 26.06 -2.76
C ALA A 125 1.77 26.22 -3.24
N PRO A 126 2.47 27.29 -2.83
CA PRO A 126 3.89 27.45 -3.13
C PRO A 126 4.72 26.47 -2.32
N LEU A 127 5.91 26.11 -2.80
CA LEU A 127 6.82 25.17 -2.12
C LEU A 127 7.07 25.57 -0.65
N THR A 128 7.22 26.88 -0.39
CA THR A 128 7.47 27.40 0.97
C THR A 128 6.36 27.09 1.97
N HIS A 129 5.12 26.90 1.50
CA HIS A 129 4.01 26.43 2.32
C HIS A 129 4.04 24.90 2.44
N ILE A 130 4.20 24.19 1.32
CA ILE A 130 4.24 22.72 1.27
C ILE A 130 5.32 22.14 2.20
N LYS A 131 6.51 22.74 2.25
CA LYS A 131 7.61 22.29 3.13
C LYS A 131 7.31 22.41 4.62
N LYS A 132 6.27 23.15 5.02
CA LYS A 132 5.83 23.26 6.43
C LYS A 132 4.83 22.19 6.84
N ILE A 133 4.26 21.48 5.86
CA ILE A 133 3.25 20.45 6.10
C ILE A 133 3.93 19.19 6.64
N SER A 134 3.45 18.74 7.80
CA SER A 134 3.86 17.44 8.35
C SER A 134 2.96 16.34 7.79
N LEU A 135 3.58 15.24 7.36
CA LEU A 135 2.85 14.01 7.07
C LEU A 135 2.42 13.35 8.38
N LYS A 136 1.33 12.58 8.32
CA LYS A 136 0.83 11.76 9.42
C LYS A 136 1.89 10.75 9.81
N GLU A 137 2.15 10.65 11.10
CA GLU A 137 3.14 9.75 11.65
C GLU A 137 2.77 8.28 11.35
N VAL A 138 3.75 7.50 10.89
CA VAL A 138 3.59 6.06 10.64
C VAL A 138 4.65 5.32 11.42
N SER A 139 4.26 4.35 12.24
CA SER A 139 5.18 3.52 13.01
C SER A 139 6.20 4.31 13.84
N GLY A 140 5.77 5.46 14.41
CA GLY A 140 6.63 6.34 15.19
C GLY A 140 7.53 7.28 14.37
N VAL A 141 7.42 7.25 13.04
CA VAL A 141 8.25 8.02 12.12
C VAL A 141 7.48 9.23 11.60
N ARG A 142 8.06 10.41 11.79
CA ARG A 142 7.58 11.67 11.23
C ARG A 142 8.36 12.02 9.98
N ALA A 143 7.70 12.69 9.05
CA ALA A 143 8.29 13.13 7.80
C ALA A 143 7.56 14.38 7.28
N GLY A 144 8.23 15.12 6.40
CA GLY A 144 7.63 16.16 5.57
C GLY A 144 7.51 15.72 4.12
N ILE A 145 6.91 16.58 3.30
CA ILE A 145 6.85 16.40 1.84
C ILE A 145 8.22 16.80 1.23
N PRO A 146 8.96 15.90 0.58
CA PRO A 146 10.22 16.25 -0.06
C PRO A 146 10.00 16.82 -1.47
N THR A 147 10.98 17.58 -1.96
CA THR A 147 11.08 17.90 -3.39
C THR A 147 11.62 16.71 -4.18
N LEU A 148 11.43 16.72 -5.50
CA LEU A 148 12.09 15.76 -6.38
C LEU A 148 13.63 15.84 -6.27
N GLU A 149 14.17 17.05 -6.13
CA GLU A 149 15.62 17.26 -5.98
C GLU A 149 16.16 16.58 -4.70
N GLU A 150 15.48 16.78 -3.56
CA GLU A 150 15.84 16.13 -2.29
C GLU A 150 15.77 14.60 -2.40
N ALA A 151 14.75 14.07 -3.07
CA ALA A 151 14.56 12.64 -3.32
C ALA A 151 15.67 12.05 -4.20
N VAL A 152 16.01 12.72 -5.30
CA VAL A 152 17.05 12.30 -6.25
C VAL A 152 18.42 12.34 -5.57
N GLU A 153 18.75 13.42 -4.89
CA GLU A 153 20.03 13.55 -4.17
C GLU A 153 20.19 12.44 -3.14
N TRP A 154 19.14 12.17 -2.34
CA TRP A 154 19.17 11.07 -1.38
C TRP A 154 19.40 9.73 -2.07
N CYS A 155 18.72 9.46 -3.19
CA CYS A 155 18.85 8.21 -3.93
C CYS A 155 20.26 8.03 -4.52
N LEU A 156 20.85 9.09 -5.09
CA LEU A 156 22.22 9.08 -5.62
C LEU A 156 23.24 8.78 -4.51
N GLN A 157 23.16 9.50 -3.39
CA GLN A 157 24.02 9.27 -2.22
C GLN A 157 23.89 7.85 -1.65
N ASN A 158 22.73 7.24 -1.83
CA ASN A 158 22.41 5.93 -1.29
C ASN A 158 22.45 4.79 -2.31
N ASN A 159 22.87 5.04 -3.55
CA ASN A 159 22.89 4.06 -4.64
C ASN A 159 21.54 3.33 -4.80
N MET A 160 20.44 4.08 -4.73
CA MET A 160 19.08 3.58 -4.90
C MET A 160 18.58 3.94 -6.30
N ARG A 161 18.02 2.96 -7.01
CA ARG A 161 17.35 3.24 -8.28
C ARG A 161 15.98 3.87 -8.03
N MET A 162 15.49 4.60 -9.01
CA MET A 162 14.24 5.35 -8.91
C MET A 162 13.29 4.91 -10.01
N ILE A 163 12.03 4.72 -9.64
CA ILE A 163 10.89 4.74 -10.56
C ILE A 163 10.04 5.91 -10.08
N PHE A 164 9.59 6.77 -10.98
CA PHE A 164 8.70 7.85 -10.58
C PHE A 164 7.47 7.86 -11.47
N ASP A 165 6.31 8.05 -10.83
CA ASP A 165 5.03 8.24 -11.49
C ASP A 165 4.69 9.74 -11.50
N VAL A 166 4.43 10.27 -12.68
CA VAL A 166 4.10 11.69 -12.86
C VAL A 166 2.59 11.83 -12.87
N LYS A 167 2.02 12.37 -11.78
CA LYS A 167 0.57 12.48 -11.62
C LYS A 167 -0.04 13.65 -12.37
N SER A 168 0.74 14.70 -12.60
CA SER A 168 0.30 15.87 -13.36
C SER A 168 0.76 15.75 -14.81
N ALA A 169 -0.19 15.66 -15.76
CA ALA A 169 0.09 15.61 -17.20
C ALA A 169 0.52 16.98 -17.78
N GLU A 170 1.21 17.80 -16.99
CA GLU A 170 1.62 19.14 -17.40
C GLU A 170 2.97 19.10 -18.13
N PRO A 171 3.10 19.73 -19.31
CA PRO A 171 4.35 19.80 -20.06
C PRO A 171 5.53 20.35 -19.24
N LYS A 172 5.26 21.19 -18.24
CA LYS A 172 6.27 21.77 -17.34
C LYS A 172 6.97 20.73 -16.47
N VAL A 173 6.30 19.63 -16.10
CA VAL A 173 6.96 18.55 -15.36
C VAL A 173 8.06 17.92 -16.21
N ILE A 174 7.79 17.74 -17.51
CA ILE A 174 8.73 17.12 -18.45
C ILE A 174 10.02 17.94 -18.55
N SER A 175 9.95 19.28 -18.55
CA SER A 175 11.14 20.14 -18.58
C SER A 175 11.99 20.12 -17.31
N HIS A 176 11.48 19.58 -16.21
CA HIS A 176 12.27 19.35 -14.99
C HIS A 176 12.91 17.96 -14.94
N LEU A 177 12.49 17.05 -15.82
CA LEU A 177 12.94 15.66 -15.85
C LEU A 177 14.00 15.38 -16.93
N PHE A 178 14.10 16.23 -17.96
CA PHE A 178 15.02 16.13 -19.10
C PHE A 178 15.62 17.49 -19.45
#